data_AF-R6A952-F1
#
_entry.id   AF-R6A952-F1
#
_cell.length_a   1.000
_cell.length_b   1.000
_cell.length_c   1.000
_cell.angle_alpha   90.00
_cell.angle_beta   90.00
_cell.angle_gamma   90.00
#
_symmetry.space_group_name_H-M   'P 1'
#
loop_
_entity.id
_entity.type
_entity.pdbx_description
1 polymer ?
#
loop_
_entity_poly.entity_id
_entity_poly.type
_entity_poly.pdbx_seq_one_letter_code
_entity_poly.pdbx_strand_id
1 'polypeptide(L)'
;MYVIVVYDVGEKRVGKMLKLCRQYLCWIQNSVLEGELSETKLRELKIKMKNVIDEAEDSIIIFTNKLGYNMNKQILGKERMSTDNFL
;
A
#
# COMPACT_ATOMS: atom_id res chain seq x y z
N MET A 1 -6.14 12.24 1.38
CA MET A 1 -6.97 11.04 1.64
C MET A 1 -6.03 9.96 2.14
N TYR A 2 -6.39 9.26 3.21
CA TYR A 2 -5.56 8.17 3.69
C TYR A 2 -5.85 6.88 2.93
N VAL A 3 -4.81 6.14 2.55
CA VAL A 3 -4.92 4.93 1.75
C VAL A 3 -4.15 3.80 2.43
N ILE A 4 -4.76 2.62 2.49
CA ILE A 4 -4.07 1.36 2.81
C ILE A 4 -4.19 0.46 1.59
N VAL A 5 -3.07 -0.05 1.12
CA VAL A 5 -2.97 -1.05 0.06
C VAL A 5 -2.55 -2.37 0.69
N VAL A 6 -3.36 -3.39 0.46
CA VAL A 6 -3.03 -4.79 0.77
C VAL A 6 -2.95 -5.55 -0.55
N TYR A 7 -1.90 -6.35 -0.75
CA TYR A 7 -1.77 -7.14 -1.97
C TYR A 7 -1.36 -8.58 -1.71
N ASP A 8 -1.92 -9.49 -2.49
CA ASP A 8 -1.46 -10.87 -2.63
C ASP A 8 -1.06 -11.06 -4.10
N VAL A 9 0.24 -11.16 -4.34
CA VAL A 9 0.84 -11.10 -5.68
C VAL A 9 1.91 -12.16 -5.79
N GLY A 10 1.89 -12.92 -6.89
CA GLY A 10 2.86 -13.99 -7.14
C GLY A 10 4.32 -13.55 -7.03
N GLU A 11 5.19 -14.48 -6.62
CA GLU A 11 6.61 -14.23 -6.29
C GLU A 11 7.40 -13.53 -7.42
N LYS A 12 7.10 -13.86 -8.69
CA LYS A 12 7.75 -13.21 -9.85
C LYS A 12 7.42 -11.72 -9.98
N ARG A 13 6.30 -11.27 -9.42
CA ARG A 13 5.74 -9.92 -9.54
C ARG A 13 5.86 -9.12 -8.23
N VAL A 14 5.94 -9.79 -7.08
CA VAL A 14 5.93 -9.15 -5.74
C VAL A 14 7.02 -8.10 -5.57
N GLY A 15 8.22 -8.36 -6.10
CA GLY A 15 9.34 -7.41 -6.03
C GLY A 15 9.08 -6.13 -6.84
N LYS A 16 8.40 -6.25 -7.99
CA LYS A 16 7.99 -5.08 -8.80
C LYS A 16 6.87 -4.32 -8.10
N MET A 17 5.89 -5.03 -7.53
CA MET A 17 4.77 -4.44 -6.79
C MET A 17 5.26 -3.64 -5.58
N LEU A 18 6.16 -4.21 -4.77
CA LEU A 18 6.73 -3.53 -3.61
C LEU A 18 7.48 -2.26 -4.02
N LYS A 19 8.33 -2.33 -5.05
CA LYS A 19 9.06 -1.16 -5.57
C LYS A 19 8.11 -0.07 -6.06
N LEU A 20 7.03 -0.45 -6.76
CA LEU A 20 6.01 0.49 -7.22
C LEU A 20 5.31 1.16 -6.03
N CYS A 21 4.80 0.38 -5.07
CA CYS A 21 4.02 0.93 -3.97
C CYS A 21 4.85 1.86 -3.06
N ARG A 22 6.14 1.56 -2.85
CA ARG A 22 7.06 2.40 -2.07
C ARG A 22 7.33 3.79 -2.66
N GLN A 23 6.97 4.03 -3.93
CA GLN A 23 7.03 5.36 -4.54
C GLN A 23 5.85 6.26 -4.10
N TYR A 24 4.80 5.68 -3.51
CA TYR A 24 3.54 6.35 -3.18
C TYR A 24 3.19 6.26 -1.70
N LEU A 25 3.54 5.15 -1.05
CA LEU A 25 3.09 4.79 0.30
C LEU A 25 4.26 4.28 1.13
N CYS A 26 4.11 4.37 2.45
CA CYS A 26 5.05 3.80 3.40
C CYS A 26 4.80 2.30 3.54
N TRP A 27 5.85 1.51 3.45
CA TRP A 27 5.77 0.08 3.73
C TRP A 27 5.71 -0.15 5.23
N ILE A 28 4.71 -0.89 5.70
CA ILE A 28 4.52 -1.13 7.15
C ILE A 28 4.64 -2.60 7.53
N GLN A 29 4.33 -3.52 6.62
CA GLN A 29 4.50 -4.96 6.78
C GLN A 29 4.46 -5.65 5.42
N ASN A 30 4.81 -6.93 5.35
CA ASN A 30 4.68 -7.70 4.12
C ASN A 30 3.27 -7.56 3.56
N SER A 31 3.20 -7.29 2.25
CA SER A 31 1.93 -7.13 1.55
C SER A 31 1.03 -5.98 2.01
N VAL A 32 1.50 -5.07 2.88
CA VAL A 32 0.71 -3.90 3.31
C VAL A 32 1.52 -2.61 3.29
N LEU A 33 0.95 -1.59 2.65
CA LEU A 33 1.48 -0.23 2.63
C LEU A 33 0.38 0.77 2.96
N GLU A 34 0.74 1.89 3.57
CA GLU A 34 -0.20 2.93 3.96
C GLU A 34 0.39 4.34 3.84
N GLY A 35 -0.46 5.36 3.75
CA GLY A 35 -0.02 6.74 3.63
C GLY A 35 -1.08 7.66 3.05
N GLU A 36 -0.75 8.95 2.99
CA GLU A 36 -1.61 9.95 2.38
C GLU A 36 -1.38 10.04 0.87
N LEU A 37 -2.48 10.00 0.11
CA LEU A 37 -2.48 10.23 -1.32
C LEU A 37 -3.57 11.22 -1.73
N SER A 38 -3.28 11.97 -2.80
CA SER A 38 -4.32 12.66 -3.56
C SER A 38 -5.09 11.67 -4.42
N GLU A 39 -6.31 12.02 -4.82
CA GLU A 39 -7.14 11.15 -5.67
C GLU A 39 -6.47 10.90 -7.04
N THR A 40 -5.79 11.91 -7.59
CA THR A 40 -5.00 11.79 -8.82
C THR A 40 -3.85 10.79 -8.67
N LYS A 41 -3.11 10.87 -7.56
CA LYS A 41 -2.00 9.93 -7.28
C LYS A 41 -2.48 8.51 -7.03
N LEU A 42 -3.62 8.35 -6.35
CA LEU A 42 -4.24 7.04 -6.20
C LEU A 42 -4.67 6.45 -7.57
N ARG A 43 -5.22 7.27 -8.46
CA ARG A 43 -5.59 6.84 -9.81
C ARG A 43 -4.36 6.42 -10.62
N GLU A 44 -3.28 7.20 -10.55
CA GLU A 44 -1.99 6.86 -11.16
C GLU A 44 -1.45 5.52 -10.64
N LEU A 45 -1.46 5.31 -9.33
CA LEU A 45 -1.03 4.08 -8.69
C LEU A 45 -1.87 2.88 -9.17
N LYS A 46 -3.20 3.00 -9.20
CA LYS A 46 -4.10 1.94 -9.69
C LYS A 46 -3.77 1.51 -11.12
N ILE A 47 -3.53 2.47 -12.02
CA ILE A 47 -3.16 2.18 -13.41
C ILE A 47 -1.83 1.43 -13.48
N LYS A 48 -0.82 1.90 -12.72
CA LYS A 48 0.49 1.24 -12.68
C LYS A 48 0.42 -0.17 -12.09
N MET A 49 -0.40 -0.39 -11.06
CA MET A 49 -0.60 -1.71 -10.46
C MET A 49 -1.22 -2.71 -11.45
N LYS A 50 -2.22 -2.27 -12.24
CA LYS A 50 -2.82 -3.10 -13.30
C LYS A 50 -1.81 -3.61 -14.34
N ASN A 51 -0.78 -2.83 -14.62
CA ASN A 51 0.28 -3.24 -15.54
C ASN A 51 1.30 -4.21 -14.91
N VAL A 52 1.23 -4.44 -13.60
CA VAL A 52 2.14 -5.32 -12.86
C VAL A 52 1.49 -6.66 -12.55
N ILE A 53 0.19 -6.68 -12.24
CA ILE A 53 -0.53 -7.89 -11.80
C ILE A 53 -0.92 -8.80 -12.94
N ASP A 54 -1.19 -10.06 -12.58
CA ASP A 54 -2.03 -10.96 -13.35
C ASP A 54 -3.44 -10.95 -12.73
N GLU A 55 -4.44 -10.43 -13.45
CA GLU A 55 -5.82 -10.29 -12.94
C GLU A 55 -6.51 -11.65 -12.68
N ALA A 56 -5.98 -12.76 -13.19
CA ALA A 56 -6.50 -14.10 -12.93
C ALA A 56 -5.95 -14.76 -11.65
N GLU A 57 -4.79 -14.30 -11.17
CA GLU A 57 -4.08 -14.91 -10.04
C GLU A 57 -3.93 -13.99 -8.83
N ASP A 58 -3.73 -12.69 -9.06
CA ASP A 58 -3.35 -11.73 -8.03
C ASP A 58 -4.56 -10.98 -7.47
N SER A 59 -4.44 -10.53 -6.22
CA SER A 59 -5.47 -9.75 -5.53
C SER A 59 -4.89 -8.48 -4.92
N ILE A 60 -5.59 -7.35 -5.09
CA ILE A 60 -5.23 -6.08 -4.46
C ILE A 60 -6.49 -5.49 -3.82
N ILE A 61 -6.39 -5.15 -2.54
CA ILE A 61 -7.42 -4.45 -1.79
C ILE A 61 -6.91 -3.05 -1.44
N ILE A 62 -7.73 -2.04 -1.73
CA ILE A 62 -7.41 -0.63 -1.46
C ILE A 62 -8.48 -0.04 -0.56
N PHE A 63 -8.10 0.30 0.66
CA PHE A 63 -8.94 1.05 1.58
C PHE A 63 -8.65 2.53 1.44
N THR A 64 -9.71 3.36 1.40
CA THR A 64 -9.57 4.81 1.30
C THR A 64 -10.43 5.49 2.35
N ASN A 65 -9.84 6.40 3.13
CA ASN A 65 -10.55 7.24 4.08
C ASN A 65 -10.43 8.72 3.70
N LYS A 66 -11.57 9.35 3.40
CA LYS A 66 -11.68 10.78 3.06
C LYS A 66 -11.65 11.69 4.30
N LEU A 67 -12.01 11.17 5.49
CA LEU A 67 -12.16 11.94 6.72
C LEU A 67 -10.85 12.10 7.53
N GLY A 68 -9.70 11.71 6.97
CA GLY A 68 -8.38 11.90 7.58
C GLY A 68 -7.83 10.68 8.35
N TYR A 69 -6.66 10.88 8.98
CA TYR A 69 -5.78 9.86 9.60
C TYR A 69 -6.29 9.26 10.91
N ASN A 70 -7.49 9.58 11.40
CA ASN A 70 -7.99 9.06 12.68
C ASN A 70 -8.41 7.60 12.58
N MET A 71 -7.42 6.71 12.44
CA MET A 71 -7.54 5.27 12.57
C MET A 71 -6.79 4.83 13.82
N ASN A 72 -7.46 4.03 14.65
CA ASN A 72 -6.81 3.39 15.78
C ASN A 72 -5.98 2.21 15.24
N LYS A 73 -4.72 2.46 14.90
CA LYS A 73 -3.78 1.44 14.46
C LYS A 73 -3.18 0.75 15.69
N GLN A 74 -3.39 -0.56 15.80
CA GLN A 74 -2.78 -1.39 16.84
C GLN A 74 -1.89 -2.43 16.17
N ILE A 75 -0.65 -2.51 16.61
CA ILE A 75 0.30 -3.53 16.17
C ILE A 75 0.44 -4.56 17.28
N LEU A 76 0.08 -5.80 16.98
CA LEU A 76 0.33 -6.94 17.86
C LEU A 76 1.60 -7.66 17.38
N GLY A 77 2.56 -7.85 18.29
CA GLY A 77 3.82 -8.51 17.98
C GLY A 77 4.90 -7.57 17.43
N LYS A 78 5.76 -8.08 16.54
CA LYS A 78 6.93 -7.35 16.07
C LYS A 78 6.58 -6.35 14.97
N GLU A 79 6.73 -5.07 15.28
CA GLU A 79 6.71 -4.01 14.28
C GLU A 79 7.83 -4.20 13.24
N ARG A 80 7.48 -4.06 11.96
CA ARG A 80 8.41 -4.28 10.84
C ARG A 80 9.08 -3.00 10.37
N MET A 81 8.43 -1.87 10.57
CA MET A 81 8.95 -0.53 10.29
C MET A 81 8.21 0.44 11.20
N SER A 82 8.95 1.25 11.97
CA SER A 82 8.31 2.33 12.72
C SER A 82 7.77 3.35 11.74
N THR A 83 6.50 3.73 11.91
CA THR A 83 5.92 4.84 11.17
C THR A 83 6.33 6.21 11.71
N ASP A 84 7.21 6.24 12.71
CA ASP A 84 7.83 7.45 13.22
C ASP A 84 8.70 8.07 12.12
N ASN A 85 8.13 9.03 11.40
CA ASN A 85 8.88 9.93 10.54
C ASN A 85 9.82 10.75 11.43
N PHE A 86 11.10 10.41 11.46
CA PHE A 86 12.13 11.36 11.87
C PHE A 86 12.25 12.43 10.78
N LEU A 87 11.97 13.68 11.17
CA LEU A 87 12.44 14.90 10.50
C LEU A 87 13.85 15.22 10.97
#